data_AF-A0A707YGE4-F1
#
_entry.id   AF-A0A707YGE4-F1
#
_cell.length_a   1.000
_cell.length_b   1.000
_cell.length_c   1.000
_cell.angle_alpha   90.00
_cell.angle_beta   90.00
_cell.angle_gamma   90.00
#
_symmetry.space_group_name_H-M   'P 1'
#
loop_
_entity.id
_entity.type
_entity.pdbx_description
1 polymer ?
#
loop_
_entity_poly.entity_id
_entity_poly.type
_entity_poly.pdbx_seq_one_letter_code
_entity_poly.pdbx_strand_id
1 'polypeptide(L)' 'MKRNVLLLPLLIFLLIAAALLWQLARNAQGDDPTNLESALTGKPVPAFRLESLE' A
#
# COMPACT_ATOMS: atom_id res chain seq x y z
N MET A 1 -17.56 35.54 -12.56
CA MET A 1 -16.39 34.71 -12.21
C MET A 1 -15.76 34.19 -13.50
N LYS A 2 -14.44 34.24 -13.68
CA LYS A 2 -13.79 33.74 -14.91
C LYS A 2 -13.93 32.21 -14.96
N ARG A 3 -14.43 31.67 -16.07
CA ARG A 3 -14.74 30.23 -16.25
C ARG A 3 -13.57 29.30 -15.92
N ASN A 4 -12.34 29.78 -16.14
CA ASN A 4 -11.11 29.03 -15.88
C ASN A 4 -10.84 28.80 -14.38
N VAL A 5 -11.38 29.65 -13.49
CA VAL A 5 -11.23 29.47 -12.03
C VAL A 5 -12.06 28.29 -11.53
N LEU A 6 -13.15 27.95 -12.21
CA LEU A 6 -13.99 26.79 -11.87
C LEU A 6 -13.30 25.46 -12.15
N LEU A 7 -12.27 25.43 -13.00
CA LEU A 7 -11.52 24.21 -13.34
C LEU A 7 -10.36 23.94 -12.39
N LEU A 8 -9.99 24.91 -11.55
CA LEU A 8 -8.87 24.78 -10.63
C LEU A 8 -9.00 23.57 -9.68
N PRO A 9 -10.17 23.30 -9.06
CA PRO A 9 -10.33 22.12 -8.20
C PRO A 9 -10.13 20.81 -8.97
N LEU A 10 -10.63 20.72 -10.21
CA LEU A 10 -10.47 19.55 -11.05
C LEU A 10 -9.00 19.32 -11.41
N LEU A 11 -8.27 20.38 -11.73
CA LEU A 11 -6.85 20.29 -12.08
C LEU A 11 -6.02 19.80 -10.89
N ILE A 12 -6.28 20.31 -9.69
CA ILE A 12 -5.65 19.83 -8.45
C ILE A 12 -5.96 18.35 -8.22
N PHE A 13 -7.22 17.94 -8.36
CA PHE A 13 -7.62 16.54 -8.23
C PHE A 13 -6.86 15.64 -9.21
N LEU A 14 -6.78 16.03 -10.49
CA LEU A 14 -6.09 15.25 -11.52
C LEU A 14 -4.59 15.10 -11.22
N LEU A 15 -3.94 16.15 -10.71
CA LEU A 15 -2.54 16.07 -10.28
C LEU A 15 -2.34 15.07 -9.14
N ILE A 16 -3.21 15.10 -8.13
CA ILE A 16 -3.15 14.15 -7.01
C ILE A 16 -3.41 12.73 -7.50
N ALA A 17 -4.45 12.53 -8.31
CA ALA A 17 -4.79 11.21 -8.85
C ALA A 17 -3.63 10.63 -9.68
N ALA A 18 -2.99 11.44 -10.53
CA ALA A 18 -1.82 11.01 -11.29
C ALA A 18 -0.64 10.60 -10.37
N ALA A 19 -0.37 11.38 -9.32
CA ALA A 19 0.69 11.06 -8.35
C ALA A 19 0.40 9.76 -7.57
N LEU A 20 -0.86 9.52 -7.21
CA LEU A 20 -1.27 8.28 -6.52
C LEU A 20 -1.22 7.06 -7.44
N LEU A 21 -1.65 7.20 -8.70
CA LEU A 21 -1.53 6.13 -9.70
C LEU A 21 -0.06 5.80 -10.00
N TRP A 22 0.80 6.81 -10.06
CA TRP A 22 2.24 6.61 -10.18
C TRP A 22 2.81 5.83 -8.99
N GLN A 23 2.47 6.23 -7.77
CA GLN A 23 2.87 5.50 -6.56
C GLN A 23 2.36 4.06 -6.56
N LEU A 24 1.08 3.85 -6.92
CA LEU A 24 0.50 2.51 -7.01
C LEU A 24 1.27 1.64 -8.00
N ALA A 25 1.56 2.15 -9.21
CA ALA A 25 2.30 1.39 -10.22
C ALA A 25 3.72 1.02 -9.75
N ARG A 26 4.36 1.90 -8.96
CA ARG A 26 5.70 1.66 -8.39
C ARG A 26 5.69 0.71 -7.20
N ASN A 27 4.63 0.74 -6.39
CA ASN A 27 4.49 -0.05 -5.17
C ASN A 27 3.64 -1.31 -5.36
N ALA A 28 3.19 -1.61 -6.60
CA ALA A 28 2.29 -2.72 -6.91
C ALA A 28 2.87 -4.10 -6.56
N GLN A 29 4.19 -4.21 -6.51
CA GLN A 29 4.90 -5.44 -6.16
C GLN A 29 4.99 -5.67 -4.65
N GLY A 30 4.60 -4.68 -3.85
CA GLY A 30 4.78 -4.69 -2.40
C GLY A 30 6.25 -4.58 -2.00
N ASP A 31 6.48 -4.25 -0.72
CA ASP A 31 7.79 -4.38 -0.11
C ASP A 31 8.00 -5.82 0.38
N ASP A 32 9.26 -6.22 0.54
CA ASP A 32 9.59 -7.52 1.14
C ASP A 32 9.04 -7.56 2.58
N PRO A 33 8.16 -8.53 2.93
CA PRO A 33 7.57 -8.63 4.26
C PRO A 33 8.61 -8.85 5.37
N THR A 34 9.82 -9.31 5.03
CA THR A 34 10.93 -9.47 5.98
C THR A 34 11.60 -8.15 6.40
N ASN A 35 11.30 -7.04 5.68
CA ASN A 35 11.75 -5.70 6.08
C ASN A 35 11.06 -5.19 7.35
N LEU A 36 9.92 -5.79 7.74
CA LEU A 36 9.21 -5.48 8.96
C LEU A 36 9.69 -6.38 10.09
N GLU A 37 9.90 -5.80 11.27
CA GLU A 37 10.13 -6.60 12.46
C GLU A 37 8.91 -7.49 12.73
N SER A 38 9.15 -8.79 12.90
CA SER A 38 8.06 -9.73 13.16
C SER A 38 7.37 -9.39 14.47
N ALA A 39 6.03 -9.34 14.45
CA ALA A 39 5.24 -9.23 15.67
C ALA A 39 5.42 -10.43 16.62
N LEU A 40 6.09 -11.50 16.17
CA LEU A 40 6.43 -12.70 16.94
C LEU A 40 7.88 -12.70 17.42
N THR A 41 8.67 -11.68 17.12
CA THR A 41 10.02 -11.53 17.68
C THR A 41 9.95 -11.56 19.21
N GLY A 42 10.67 -12.50 19.83
CA GLY A 42 10.69 -12.69 21.29
C GLY A 42 9.45 -13.36 21.89
N LYS A 43 8.46 -13.79 21.08
CA LYS A 43 7.28 -14.52 21.55
C LYS A 43 7.46 -16.03 21.41
N PRO A 44 6.85 -16.85 22.30
CA PRO A 44 6.88 -18.30 22.14
C PRO A 44 6.13 -18.71 20.86
N VAL A 45 6.57 -19.83 20.27
CA VAL A 45 5.92 -20.42 19.10
C VAL A 45 4.46 -20.75 19.45
N PRO A 46 3.46 -20.32 18.63
CA PRO A 46 2.07 -20.66 18.87
C PRO A 46 1.84 -22.18 18.83
N ALA A 47 0.90 -22.67 19.63
CA ALA A 47 0.48 -24.07 19.54
C ALA A 47 -0.22 -24.32 18.20
N PHE A 48 0.28 -25.29 17.43
CA PHE A 48 -0.32 -25.70 16.16
C PHE A 48 -0.24 -27.23 16.01
N ARG A 49 -1.16 -27.80 15.23
CA ARG A 49 -1.13 -29.21 14.80
C ARG A 49 -0.93 -29.22 13.29
N LEU A 50 0.13 -29.87 12.83
CA LEU A 50 0.36 -30.14 11.40
C LEU A 50 -0.06 -31.57 11.10
N GLU A 51 -0.81 -31.75 10.02
CA GLU A 51 -1.09 -33.07 9.48
C GLU A 51 0.13 -33.57 8.67
N SER A 52 0.27 -34.90 8.62
CA SER A 52 1.24 -35.57 7.76
C SER A 52 0.90 -35.34 6.28
N LEU A 53 1.92 -35.16 5.44
CA LEU A 53 1.79 -35.03 3.98
C LEU A 53 2.00 -36.37 3.24
N GLU A 54 2.00 -37.51 3.95
CA GLU A 54 2.10 -38.86 3.35
C GLU A 54 1.01 -39.15 2.30
#